data_AF-A0A7Y2ALE5-F1
#
_entry.id   AF-A0A7Y2ALE5-F1
#
_cell.length_a   1.000
_cell.length_b   1.000
_cell.length_c   1.000
_cell.angle_alpha   90.00
_cell.angle_beta   90.00
_cell.angle_gamma   90.00
#
_symmetry.space_group_name_H-M   'P 1'
#
loop_
_entity.id
_entity.type
_entity.pdbx_description
1 polymer ?
#
loop_
_entity_poly.entity_id
_entity_poly.type
_entity_poly.pdbx_seq_one_letter_code
_entity_poly.pdbx_strand_id
1 'polypeptide(L)'
;MFRRLIVIAAVLLMLRPAMADDWPQWRGPEGNNHAAEGTDIPLRWNLTRGTNIHWKVKLPGRGHSTPIVIGDGVFMTTADTDKQIQSLLKVDRETGLIVDQWV
;
A
#
# COMPACT_ATOMS: atom_id res chain seq x y z
N MET A 1 3.97 28.46 -33.73
CA MET A 1 4.46 28.25 -32.35
C MET A 1 3.32 27.78 -31.42
N PHE A 2 2.18 28.48 -31.36
CA PHE A 2 1.01 28.13 -30.53
C PHE A 2 0.42 26.72 -30.74
N ARG A 3 0.34 26.25 -31.99
CA ARG A 3 -0.24 24.93 -32.29
C ARG A 3 0.55 23.76 -31.69
N ARG A 4 1.88 23.88 -31.56
CA ARG A 4 2.73 22.87 -30.91
C ARG A 4 2.57 22.87 -29.39
N LEU A 5 2.39 24.04 -28.79
CA LEU A 5 2.14 24.18 -27.35
C LEU A 5 0.79 23.59 -26.95
N ILE A 6 -0.25 23.76 -27.76
CA ILE A 6 -1.58 23.15 -27.54
C ILE A 6 -1.50 21.62 -27.58
N VAL A 7 -0.77 21.06 -28.54
CA VAL A 7 -0.59 19.59 -28.64
C VAL A 7 0.19 19.04 -27.44
N ILE A 8 1.26 19.72 -27.00
CA ILE A 8 2.02 19.31 -25.81
C ILE A 8 1.16 19.37 -24.55
N ALA A 9 0.39 20.45 -24.35
CA ALA A 9 -0.51 20.57 -23.21
C ALA A 9 -1.61 19.49 -23.23
N ALA A 10 -2.16 19.17 -24.41
CA ALA A 10 -3.15 18.10 -24.55
C ALA A 10 -2.57 16.71 -24.25
N VAL A 11 -1.32 16.43 -24.65
CA VAL A 11 -0.63 15.17 -24.34
C VAL A 11 -0.33 15.06 -22.84
N LEU A 12 0.10 16.16 -22.21
CA LEU A 12 0.34 16.20 -20.77
C LEU A 12 -0.94 15.97 -19.94
N LEU A 13 -2.10 16.43 -20.42
CA LEU A 13 -3.40 16.16 -19.78
C LEU A 13 -3.82 14.69 -19.83
N MET A 14 -3.29 13.89 -20.76
CA MET A 14 -3.62 12.46 -20.90
C MET A 14 -2.72 11.55 -20.04
N LEU A 15 -1.64 12.07 -19.45
CA LEU A 15 -0.83 11.32 -18.50
C LEU A 15 -1.61 11.17 -17.19
N ARG A 16 -2.28 10.03 -17.02
CA ARG A 16 -2.78 9.61 -15.71
C ARG A 16 -1.66 8.90 -14.95
N PRO A 17 -1.41 9.25 -13.68
CA PRO A 17 -0.55 8.42 -12.85
C PRO A 17 -1.16 7.02 -12.78
N ALA A 18 -0.35 5.99 -12.99
CA ALA A 18 -0.74 4.63 -12.71
C ALA A 18 -0.88 4.50 -11.18
N MET A 19 -2.10 4.67 -10.68
CA MET A 19 -2.42 4.35 -9.30
C MET A 19 -2.76 2.87 -9.25
N ALA A 20 -2.05 2.12 -8.41
CA ALA A 20 -2.50 0.76 -8.11
C ALA A 20 -3.85 0.84 -7.40
N ASP A 21 -4.74 -0.09 -7.71
CA ASP A 21 -6.07 -0.14 -7.10
C ASP A 21 -5.99 -0.45 -5.60
N ASP A 22 -7.01 0.04 -4.88
CA ASP A 22 -7.17 -0.23 -3.46
C ASP A 22 -7.41 -1.73 -3.19
N TRP A 23 -7.05 -2.17 -1.99
CA TRP A 23 -7.37 -3.49 -1.45
C TRP A 23 -8.17 -3.31 -0.15
N PRO A 24 -9.45 -2.95 -0.23
CA PRO A 24 -10.18 -2.34 0.88
C PRO A 24 -10.61 -3.32 1.98
N GLN A 25 -10.53 -4.63 1.74
CA GLN A 25 -11.09 -5.64 2.62
C GLN A 25 -10.29 -6.94 2.62
N TRP A 26 -10.62 -7.83 3.56
CA TRP A 26 -10.12 -9.20 3.54
C TRP A 26 -10.43 -9.85 2.20
N ARG A 27 -9.40 -10.41 1.56
CA ARG A 27 -9.45 -11.01 0.22
C ARG A 27 -9.65 -10.06 -0.95
N GLY A 28 -9.52 -8.75 -0.73
CA GLY A 28 -9.37 -7.77 -1.80
C GLY A 28 -10.68 -7.27 -2.39
N PRO A 29 -10.58 -6.48 -3.47
CA PRO A 29 -11.73 -5.80 -4.09
C PRO A 29 -12.88 -6.76 -4.42
N GLU A 30 -12.53 -7.95 -4.90
CA GLU A 30 -13.49 -8.98 -5.32
C GLU A 30 -13.72 -10.06 -4.25
N GLY A 31 -13.06 -9.98 -3.10
CA GLY A 31 -13.22 -10.96 -2.01
C GLY A 31 -12.64 -12.36 -2.32
N ASN A 32 -11.79 -12.49 -3.34
CA ASN A 32 -11.32 -13.77 -3.88
C ASN A 32 -9.81 -14.04 -3.66
N ASN A 33 -9.06 -13.15 -3.01
CA ASN A 33 -7.60 -13.21 -2.81
C ASN A 33 -6.78 -13.17 -4.10
N HIS A 34 -7.34 -12.70 -5.21
CA HIS A 34 -6.60 -12.60 -6.47
C HIS A 34 -6.21 -11.15 -6.76
N ALA A 35 -4.97 -10.96 -7.21
CA ALA A 35 -4.58 -9.73 -7.85
C ALA A 35 -5.26 -9.63 -9.24
N ALA A 36 -5.37 -8.42 -9.77
CA ALA A 36 -5.87 -8.21 -11.12
C ALA A 36 -5.04 -9.00 -12.15
N GLU A 37 -5.69 -9.48 -13.19
CA GLU A 37 -5.02 -10.19 -14.27
C GLU A 37 -3.92 -9.32 -14.90
N GLY A 38 -2.76 -9.93 -15.20
CA GLY A 38 -1.62 -9.22 -15.78
C GLY A 38 -0.82 -8.35 -14.80
N THR A 39 -1.15 -8.35 -13.50
CA THR A 39 -0.30 -7.69 -12.49
C THR A 39 1.08 -8.34 -12.47
N ASP A 40 2.13 -7.52 -12.63
CA ASP A 40 3.51 -7.98 -12.46
C ASP A 40 3.83 -8.09 -10.96
N ILE A 41 3.95 -9.34 -10.49
CA ILE A 41 4.13 -9.65 -9.07
C ILE A 41 5.47 -10.40 -8.92
N PRO A 42 6.34 -9.98 -7.99
CA PRO A 42 7.59 -10.69 -7.75
C PRO A 42 7.32 -12.12 -7.25
N LEU A 43 7.67 -13.12 -8.07
CA LEU A 43 7.49 -14.54 -7.74
C LEU A 43 8.56 -15.12 -6.81
N ARG A 44 9.59 -14.32 -6.49
CA ARG A 44 10.71 -14.71 -5.63
C ARG A 44 11.04 -13.56 -4.70
N TRP A 45 11.30 -13.84 -3.44
CA TRP A 45 11.73 -12.84 -2.46
C TRP A 45 12.72 -13.44 -1.46
N ASN A 46 13.51 -12.57 -0.82
CA ASN A 46 14.42 -12.98 0.25
C ASN A 46 14.47 -11.92 1.35
N LEU A 47 13.94 -12.25 2.52
CA LEU A 47 13.85 -11.32 3.65
C LEU A 47 15.21 -10.99 4.27
N THR A 48 16.18 -11.91 4.19
CA THR A 48 17.53 -11.70 4.74
C THR A 48 18.38 -10.82 3.81
N ARG A 49 18.24 -11.00 2.50
CA ARG A 49 19.00 -10.27 1.47
C ARG A 49 18.29 -9.00 0.98
N GLY A 50 17.02 -8.80 1.33
CA GLY A 50 16.20 -7.68 0.85
C GLY A 50 15.75 -7.80 -0.61
N THR A 51 15.94 -8.94 -1.26
CA THR A 51 15.55 -9.12 -2.67
C THR A 51 14.03 -9.06 -2.80
N ASN A 52 13.54 -8.17 -3.67
CA ASN A 52 12.12 -7.90 -3.92
C ASN A 52 11.33 -7.51 -2.66
N ILE A 53 11.99 -6.85 -1.70
CA ILE A 53 11.36 -6.24 -0.53
C ILE A 53 11.39 -4.73 -0.69
N HIS A 54 10.22 -4.10 -0.79
CA HIS A 54 10.12 -2.65 -0.97
C HIS A 54 10.47 -1.89 0.32
N TRP A 55 9.90 -2.32 1.45
CA TRP A 55 10.23 -1.82 2.78
C TRP A 55 9.93 -2.87 3.85
N LYS A 56 10.43 -2.62 5.06
CA LYS A 56 10.12 -3.39 6.27
C LYS A 56 10.10 -2.44 7.47
N VAL A 57 9.04 -2.51 8.26
CA VAL A 57 8.88 -1.71 9.47
C VAL A 57 8.59 -2.59 10.67
N LYS A 58 9.12 -2.21 11.84
CA LYS A 58 8.78 -2.85 13.11
C LYS A 58 7.47 -2.25 13.61
N LEU A 59 6.47 -3.09 13.80
CA LEU A 59 5.18 -2.66 14.36
C LEU A 59 5.26 -2.62 15.90
N PRO A 60 4.58 -1.67 16.55
CA PRO A 60 4.35 -1.73 17.99
C PRO A 60 3.41 -2.89 18.32
N GLY A 61 3.67 -3.59 19.42
CA GLY A 61 2.82 -4.71 19.85
C GLY A 61 2.83 -5.91 18.89
N ARG A 62 1.75 -6.70 18.94
CA ARG A 62 1.51 -7.88 18.10
C ARG A 62 0.48 -7.54 17.02
N GLY A 63 0.84 -7.74 15.75
CA GLY A 63 -0.10 -7.57 14.62
C GLY A 63 -1.22 -8.62 14.66
N HIS A 64 -2.47 -8.17 14.45
CA HIS A 64 -3.68 -8.97 14.70
C HIS A 64 -4.64 -9.10 13.50
N SER A 65 -4.33 -8.54 12.34
CA SER A 65 -5.23 -8.56 11.17
C SER A 65 -4.50 -8.74 9.84
N THR A 66 -5.30 -8.99 8.79
CA THR A 66 -4.84 -8.85 7.40
C THR A 66 -4.79 -7.37 7.06
N PRO A 67 -3.69 -6.84 6.51
CA PRO A 67 -3.62 -5.45 6.10
C PRO A 67 -4.61 -5.18 4.95
N ILE A 68 -5.19 -3.97 4.95
CA ILE A 68 -5.91 -3.41 3.81
C ILE A 68 -5.11 -2.24 3.24
N VAL A 69 -5.33 -1.92 1.96
CA VAL A 69 -4.66 -0.80 1.29
C VAL A 69 -5.73 0.15 0.75
N ILE A 70 -5.65 1.42 1.12
CA ILE A 70 -6.53 2.48 0.60
C ILE A 70 -5.65 3.69 0.28
N GLY A 71 -5.61 4.10 -0.99
CA GLY A 71 -4.77 5.19 -1.46
C GLY A 71 -3.30 4.99 -1.11
N ASP A 72 -2.76 5.91 -0.31
CA ASP A 72 -1.36 5.90 0.16
C ASP A 72 -1.17 5.14 1.48
N GLY A 73 -2.22 4.56 2.05
CA GLY A 73 -2.19 3.93 3.36
C GLY A 73 -2.32 2.41 3.31
N VAL A 74 -1.45 1.73 4.05
CA VAL A 74 -1.63 0.34 4.49
C VAL A 74 -2.14 0.37 5.93
N PHE A 75 -3.34 -0.15 6.14
CA PHE A 75 -4.00 -0.11 7.44
C PHE A 75 -4.03 -1.50 8.07
N MET A 76 -3.73 -1.57 9.37
CA MET A 76 -3.79 -2.81 10.13
C MET A 76 -3.99 -2.57 11.61
N THR A 77 -4.52 -3.59 12.30
CA THR A 77 -4.66 -3.57 13.75
C THR A 77 -3.47 -4.24 14.45
N THR A 78 -3.10 -3.70 15.60
CA THR A 78 -2.09 -4.26 16.51
C THR A 78 -2.59 -4.24 17.95
N ALA A 79 -1.98 -5.04 18.82
CA ALA A 79 -2.24 -4.98 20.25
C ALA A 79 -0.95 -4.95 21.08
N ASP A 80 -0.93 -4.06 22.06
CA ASP A 80 0.07 -4.01 23.12
C ASP A 80 -0.53 -4.69 24.37
N THR A 81 -0.10 -5.92 24.63
CA THR A 81 -0.63 -6.73 25.74
C THR A 81 -0.28 -6.14 27.10
N ASP A 82 0.88 -5.51 27.24
CA ASP A 82 1.30 -4.95 28.53
C ASP A 82 0.44 -3.73 28.89
N LYS A 83 0.07 -2.94 27.88
CA LYS A 83 -0.81 -1.77 28.05
C LYS A 83 -2.30 -2.08 27.97
N GLN A 84 -2.67 -3.31 27.58
CA GLN A 84 -4.06 -3.69 27.33
C GLN A 84 -4.75 -2.79 26.29
N ILE A 85 -4.02 -2.40 25.24
CA ILE A 85 -4.48 -1.49 24.19
C ILE A 85 -4.49 -2.21 22.85
N GLN A 86 -5.58 -2.04 22.10
CA GLN A 86 -5.63 -2.33 20.67
C GLN A 86 -5.53 -1.00 19.91
N SER A 87 -4.90 -1.03 18.74
CA SER A 87 -4.74 0.16 17.92
C SER A 87 -4.95 -0.14 16.45
N LEU A 88 -5.45 0.85 15.72
CA LEU A 88 -5.38 0.91 14.26
C LEU A 88 -4.11 1.68 13.87
N LEU A 89 -3.33 1.14 12.95
CA LEU A 89 -2.16 1.79 12.36
C LEU A 89 -2.50 2.22 10.94
N LYS A 90 -2.01 3.40 10.53
CA LYS A 90 -1.77 3.74 9.11
C LYS A 90 -0.27 3.71 8.87
N VAL A 91 0.14 2.91 7.89
CA VAL A 91 1.51 2.84 7.38
C VAL A 91 1.52 3.45 5.98
N ASP A 92 2.43 4.36 5.72
CA ASP A 92 2.63 4.93 4.39
C ASP A 92 3.08 3.83 3.41
N ARG A 93 2.37 3.70 2.29
CA ARG A 93 2.53 2.59 1.35
C ARG A 93 3.88 2.59 0.64
N GLU A 94 4.44 3.77 0.38
CA GLU A 94 5.68 3.92 -0.39
C GLU A 94 6.91 3.79 0.52
N THR A 95 6.87 4.38 1.71
CA THR A 95 8.02 4.45 2.61
C THR A 95 8.02 3.37 3.68
N GLY A 96 6.86 2.79 3.99
CA GLY A 96 6.68 1.85 5.10
C GLY A 96 6.69 2.51 6.48
N LEU A 97 6.67 3.84 6.57
CA LEU A 97 6.64 4.54 7.85
C LEU A 97 5.25 4.47 8.49
N ILE A 98 5.19 4.23 9.81
CA ILE A 98 3.94 4.39 10.56
C ILE A 98 3.67 5.89 10.65
N VAL A 99 2.59 6.34 10.02
CA VAL A 99 2.22 7.76 9.95
C VAL A 99 1.15 8.14 10.97
N ASP A 100 0.29 7.19 11.34
CA ASP A 100 -0.72 7.38 12.38
C ASP A 100 -0.95 6.10 13.19
N GLN A 101 -1.37 6.29 14.43
CA GLN A 101 -1.82 5.25 15.34
C GLN A 101 -3.02 5.76 16.16
N TRP A 102 -4.14 5.04 16.08
CA TRP A 102 -5.35 5.33 16.84
C TRP A 102 -5.62 4.22 17.85
N VAL A 103 -6.14 4.58 19.02
CA VAL A 103 -6.56 3.66 20.10
C VAL A 103 -8.07 3.62 20.17
#